data_AF-A0A4R9WS12-F1
#
_entry.id   AF-A0A4R9WS12-F1
#
_cell.length_a   1.000
_cell.length_b   1.000
_cell.length_c   1.000
_cell.angle_alpha   90.00
_cell.angle_beta   90.00
_cell.angle_gamma   90.00
#
_symmetry.space_group_name_H-M   'P 1'
#
loop_
_entity.id
_entity.type
_entity.pdbx_description
1 polymer ?
#
loop_
_entity_poly.entity_id
_entity_poly.type
_entity_poly.pdbx_seq_one_letter_code
_entity_poly.pdbx_strand_id
1 'polypeptide(L)'
;AELQPADQDAFLTAMEAGKVDLPNGVKGPGFFGLLLQNTMEGFFADPVYGGNKDMVSWRMLGFPGARYDYRDHVSKHNQPYPRPPVSIEGSPEWLVKR
;
A
#
# COMPACT_ATOMS: atom_id res chain seq x y z
N ALA A 1 -11.90 8.83 16.48
CA ALA A 1 -12.89 9.77 15.93
C ALA A 1 -13.56 9.06 14.77
N GLU A 2 -14.88 8.90 14.78
CA GLU A 2 -15.58 8.11 13.75
C GLU A 2 -16.62 8.98 13.05
N LEU A 3 -16.16 9.72 12.04
CA LEU A 3 -17.05 10.29 11.03
C LEU A 3 -17.68 9.15 10.23
N GLN A 4 -18.93 9.30 9.79
CA GLN A 4 -19.53 8.33 8.88
C GLN A 4 -18.76 8.31 7.55
N PRO A 5 -18.75 7.21 6.80
CA PRO A 5 -17.99 7.13 5.55
C PRO A 5 -18.30 8.28 4.57
N ALA A 6 -19.58 8.66 4.44
CA ALA A 6 -19.98 9.78 3.60
C ALA A 6 -19.39 11.12 4.08
N ASP A 7 -19.27 11.33 5.39
CA ASP A 7 -18.67 12.53 5.95
C ASP A 7 -17.15 12.56 5.75
N GLN A 8 -16.50 11.38 5.76
CA GLN A 8 -15.08 11.26 5.44
C GLN A 8 -14.81 11.61 3.98
N ASP A 9 -15.59 11.07 3.05
CA ASP A 9 -15.47 11.35 1.63
C ASP A 9 -15.73 12.83 1.33
N ALA A 10 -16.76 13.41 1.95
CA ALA A 10 -17.08 14.82 1.82
C ALA A 10 -15.93 15.71 2.33
N PHE A 11 -15.32 15.36 3.46
CA PHE A 11 -14.18 16.08 4.02
C PHE A 11 -12.94 16.00 3.12
N LEU A 12 -12.58 14.80 2.64
CA LEU A 12 -11.45 14.61 1.72
C LEU A 12 -11.65 15.36 0.40
N THR A 13 -12.87 15.31 -0.16
CA THR A 13 -13.24 16.06 -1.37
C THR A 13 -13.11 17.57 -1.15
N ALA A 14 -13.57 18.08 0.00
CA ALA A 14 -13.45 19.48 0.34
C ALA A 14 -11.98 19.91 0.52
N MET A 15 -11.15 19.03 1.10
CA MET A 15 -9.72 19.27 1.29
C MET A 15 -8.98 19.34 -0.04
N GLU A 16 -9.26 18.39 -0.96
CA GLU A 16 -8.74 18.39 -2.33
C GLU A 16 -9.14 19.66 -3.08
N ALA A 17 -10.39 20.11 -2.93
CA ALA A 17 -10.91 21.33 -3.54
C ALA A 17 -10.40 22.64 -2.88
N GLY A 18 -9.56 22.55 -1.85
CA GLY A 18 -9.02 23.72 -1.14
C GLY A 18 -10.04 24.49 -0.31
N LYS A 19 -11.13 23.84 0.10
CA LYS A 19 -12.20 24.41 0.94
C LYS A 19 -12.00 24.14 2.43
N VAL A 20 -10.92 23.46 2.80
CA VAL A 20 -10.57 23.15 4.19
C VAL A 20 -9.33 23.95 4.59
N ASP A 21 -9.48 24.71 5.67
CA ASP A 21 -8.37 25.40 6.31
C ASP A 21 -7.63 24.45 7.24
N LEU A 22 -6.38 24.13 6.90
CA LEU A 22 -5.50 23.34 7.76
C LEU A 22 -4.64 24.26 8.65
N PRO A 23 -4.24 23.80 9.85
CA PRO A 23 -3.35 24.56 10.72
C PRO A 23 -2.00 24.91 10.05
N ASN A 24 -1.30 25.90 10.60
CA ASN A 24 0.07 26.28 10.21
C ASN A 24 0.23 26.72 8.74
N GLY A 25 -0.86 27.15 8.09
CA GLY A 25 -0.83 27.64 6.72
C GLY A 25 -0.69 26.55 5.65
N VAL A 26 -0.85 25.27 6.02
CA VAL A 26 -0.83 24.15 5.08
C VAL A 26 -2.03 24.27 4.13
N LYS A 27 -1.79 24.11 2.83
CA LYS A 27 -2.85 24.12 1.83
C LYS A 27 -3.45 22.72 1.70
N GLY A 28 -4.77 22.63 1.88
CA GLY A 28 -5.55 21.39 1.74
C GLY A 28 -5.17 20.54 0.53
N PRO A 29 -5.12 21.10 -0.70
CA PRO A 29 -4.82 20.31 -1.89
C PRO A 29 -3.41 19.71 -1.88
N GLY A 30 -2.42 20.45 -1.35
CA GLY A 30 -1.05 19.95 -1.24
C GLY A 30 -0.91 18.81 -0.24
N PHE A 31 -1.57 18.93 0.91
CA PHE A 31 -1.60 17.86 1.91
C PHE A 31 -2.36 16.63 1.39
N PHE A 32 -3.52 16.82 0.75
CA PHE A 32 -4.28 15.72 0.16
C PHE A 32 -3.47 14.98 -0.91
N GLY A 33 -2.79 15.70 -1.80
CA GLY A 33 -1.92 15.10 -2.80
C GLY A 33 -0.81 14.24 -2.20
N LEU A 34 -0.14 14.73 -1.16
CA LEU A 34 0.87 13.97 -0.42
C LEU A 34 0.27 12.73 0.25
N LEU A 35 -0.88 12.87 0.91
CA LEU A 35 -1.57 11.76 1.56
C LEU A 35 -1.95 10.67 0.55
N LEU A 36 -2.49 11.05 -0.61
CA LEU A 36 -2.86 10.12 -1.68
C LEU A 36 -1.62 9.42 -2.24
N GLN A 37 -0.55 10.17 -2.51
CA GLN A 37 0.71 9.60 -2.98
C GLN A 37 1.26 8.57 -1.99
N ASN A 38 1.37 8.92 -0.71
CA ASN A 38 1.88 8.01 0.31
C ASN A 38 0.97 6.79 0.52
N THR A 39 -0.34 6.94 0.32
CA THR A 39 -1.30 5.82 0.35
C THR A 39 -1.02 4.84 -0.78
N MET A 40 -0.80 5.36 -1.99
CA MET A 40 -0.45 4.55 -3.16
C MET A 40 0.91 3.88 -2.99
N GLU A 41 1.92 4.61 -2.51
CA GLU A 41 3.24 4.07 -2.18
C GLU A 41 3.12 2.93 -1.14
N GLY A 42 2.39 3.15 -0.05
CA GLY A 42 2.13 2.13 0.97
C GLY A 42 1.35 0.92 0.43
N PHE A 43 0.44 1.11 -0.52
CA PHE A 43 -0.29 0.00 -1.14
C PHE A 43 0.61 -0.91 -1.99
N PHE A 44 1.66 -0.37 -2.61
CA PHE A 44 2.62 -1.15 -3.41
C PHE A 44 3.90 -1.53 -2.67
N ALA A 45 4.17 -0.94 -1.51
CA ALA A 45 5.32 -1.26 -0.67
C ALA A 45 5.16 -2.60 0.05
N ASP A 46 6.21 -2.97 0.79
CA ASP A 46 6.18 -4.13 1.69
C ASP A 46 5.16 -3.90 2.83
N PRO A 47 4.35 -4.91 3.21
CA PRO A 47 3.38 -4.79 4.30
C PRO A 47 4.00 -4.39 5.65
N VAL A 48 5.31 -4.55 5.85
CA VAL A 48 6.01 -4.08 7.06
C VAL A 48 5.80 -2.57 7.34
N TYR A 49 5.49 -1.78 6.31
CA TYR A 49 5.20 -0.36 6.44
C TYR A 49 3.74 -0.06 6.81
N GLY A 50 2.92 -1.09 7.10
CA GLY A 50 1.52 -0.96 7.50
C GLY A 50 0.52 -0.83 6.35
N GLY A 51 1.00 -0.69 5.11
CA GLY A 51 0.21 -0.77 3.88
C GLY A 51 0.09 -2.20 3.35
N ASN A 52 -0.21 -2.33 2.05
CA ASN A 52 -0.27 -3.58 1.28
C ASN A 52 -0.67 -4.83 2.08
N LYS A 53 -1.78 -4.74 2.83
CA LYS A 53 -2.14 -5.77 3.79
C LYS A 53 -2.22 -7.14 3.12
N ASP A 54 -1.63 -8.13 3.77
CA ASP A 54 -1.52 -9.49 3.28
C ASP A 54 -0.82 -9.60 1.91
N MET A 55 -0.11 -8.58 1.43
CA MET A 55 0.53 -8.52 0.10
C MET A 55 -0.46 -8.60 -1.08
N VAL A 56 -1.67 -8.03 -0.92
CA VAL A 56 -2.72 -8.08 -1.95
C VAL A 56 -2.29 -7.45 -3.28
N SER A 57 -1.58 -6.31 -3.26
CA SER A 57 -1.15 -5.64 -4.49
C SER A 57 -0.07 -6.45 -5.21
N TRP A 58 0.79 -7.13 -4.46
CA TRP A 58 1.82 -8.00 -5.02
C TRP A 58 1.22 -9.24 -5.66
N ARG A 59 0.20 -9.84 -5.03
CA ARG A 59 -0.58 -10.93 -5.67
C ARG A 59 -1.26 -10.46 -6.96
N MET A 60 -1.86 -9.26 -6.94
CA MET A 60 -2.49 -8.67 -8.13
C MET A 60 -1.50 -8.53 -9.29
N LEU A 61 -0.28 -8.08 -9.00
CA LEU A 61 0.77 -7.85 -10.00
C LEU A 61 1.58 -9.11 -10.37
N GLY A 62 1.44 -10.20 -9.60
CA GLY A 62 2.32 -11.36 -9.71
C GLY A 62 3.75 -11.10 -9.22
N PHE A 63 3.96 -10.05 -8.40
CA PHE A 63 5.26 -9.72 -7.83
C PHE A 63 5.63 -10.73 -6.72
N PRO A 64 6.81 -11.37 -6.76
CA PRO A 64 7.19 -12.42 -5.80
C PRO A 64 7.54 -11.90 -4.40
N GLY A 65 7.59 -10.58 -4.19
CA GLY A 65 8.03 -9.97 -2.94
C GLY A 65 9.54 -10.06 -2.71
N ALA A 66 9.97 -9.86 -1.46
CA ALA A 66 11.35 -9.90 -0.98
C ALA A 66 11.91 -11.33 -0.86
N ARG A 67 11.62 -12.18 -1.85
CA ARG A 67 12.04 -13.58 -1.86
C ARG A 67 13.55 -13.70 -2.08
N TYR A 68 14.22 -14.39 -1.18
CA TYR A 68 15.68 -14.58 -1.21
C TYR A 68 16.20 -15.24 -2.51
N ASP A 69 15.60 -16.36 -2.92
CA ASP A 69 16.00 -17.05 -4.16
C ASP A 69 14.93 -16.94 -5.24
N TYR A 70 15.27 -16.17 -6.29
CA TYR A 70 14.47 -15.98 -7.50
C TYR A 70 15.24 -16.35 -8.78
N ARG A 71 16.46 -16.88 -8.67
CA ARG A 71 17.40 -17.02 -9.81
C ARG A 71 16.82 -17.84 -10.97
N ASP A 72 16.12 -18.94 -10.65
CA ASP A 72 15.51 -19.84 -11.64
C ASP A 72 14.35 -19.21 -12.46
N HIS A 73 13.93 -18.00 -12.11
CA HIS A 73 12.78 -17.31 -12.72
C HIS A 73 13.18 -15.97 -13.37
N VAL A 74 14.45 -15.56 -13.27
CA VAL A 74 14.93 -14.29 -13.85
C VAL A 74 14.75 -14.24 -15.38
N SER A 75 15.00 -15.36 -16.07
CA SER A 75 14.86 -15.47 -17.53
C SER A 75 13.45 -15.85 -18.00
N LYS A 76 12.53 -16.16 -17.07
CA LYS A 76 11.17 -16.62 -17.39
C LYS A 76 10.21 -15.43 -17.51
N HIS A 77 10.39 -14.65 -18.56
CA HIS A 77 9.54 -13.49 -18.83
C HIS A 77 8.09 -13.90 -19.09
N ASN A 78 7.14 -13.07 -18.65
CA ASN A 78 5.69 -13.26 -18.84
C ASN A 78 5.14 -14.60 -18.31
N GLN A 79 5.83 -15.23 -17.36
CA GLN A 79 5.35 -16.43 -16.68
C GLN A 79 4.95 -16.09 -15.24
N PRO A 80 3.74 -16.48 -14.80
CA PRO A 80 3.33 -16.29 -13.41
C PRO A 80 4.28 -17.00 -12.45
N TYR A 81 4.67 -16.30 -11.39
CA TYR A 81 5.46 -16.91 -10.33
C TYR A 81 4.58 -17.85 -9.48
N PRO A 82 4.98 -19.11 -9.26
CA PRO A 82 4.06 -20.15 -8.75
C PRO A 82 3.82 -20.13 -7.24
N ARG A 83 4.55 -19.29 -6.48
CA ARG A 83 4.47 -19.26 -5.01
C ARG A 83 3.92 -17.91 -4.55
N PRO A 84 3.29 -17.85 -3.35
CA PRO A 84 2.83 -16.58 -2.79
C PRO A 84 4.00 -15.60 -2.59
N PRO A 85 3.70 -14.28 -2.57
CA PRO A 85 4.71 -13.29 -2.25
C PRO A 85 5.23 -13.45 -0.82
N VAL A 86 6.43 -12.91 -0.57
CA VAL A 86 7.10 -12.93 0.73
C VAL A 86 7.46 -11.51 1.12
N SER A 87 7.09 -11.08 2.33
CA SER A 87 7.51 -9.78 2.91
C SER A 87 8.94 -9.89 3.46
N ILE A 88 9.58 -8.75 3.74
CA ILE A 88 10.80 -8.64 4.54
C ILE A 88 10.68 -9.40 5.88
N GLU A 89 9.51 -9.36 6.52
CA GLU A 89 9.26 -10.10 7.76
C GLU A 89 8.99 -11.61 7.53
N GLY A 90 8.85 -12.01 6.27
CA GLY A 90 8.60 -13.38 5.85
C GLY A 90 7.20 -13.63 5.29
N SER A 91 6.85 -14.90 5.13
CA SER A 91 5.49 -15.31 4.74
C SER A 91 4.59 -15.32 5.98
N PRO A 92 3.31 -14.89 5.88
CA PRO A 92 2.31 -15.09 6.92
C PRO A 92 2.21 -16.56 7.37
N GLU A 93 2.45 -17.52 6.46
CA GLU A 93 2.48 -18.95 6.77
C GLU A 93 3.63 -19.34 7.71
N TRP A 94 4.70 -18.55 7.77
CA TRP A 94 5.85 -18.79 8.66
C TRP A 94 5.64 -18.23 10.06
N LEU A 95 4.70 -17.27 10.21
CA LEU A 95 4.33 -16.69 11.50
C LEU A 95 3.34 -17.60 12.27
N VAL A 96 2.73 -18.58 11.61
CA VAL A 96 1.89 -19.61 12.25
C VAL A 96 2.78 -20.71 12.84
N LYS A 97 3.52 -20.38 13.90
CA LYS A 97 4.03 -21.33 14.92
C LYS A 97 4.80 -20.58 16.01
N ARG A 98 4.10 -20.26 17.09
CA ARG A 98 4.58 -20.32 18.48
C ARG A 98 3.39 -20.49 19.41
#